data_AF-A0A5W0Y3Y0-F1
#
_entry.id   AF-A0A5W0Y3Y0-F1
#
_cell.length_a   1.000
_cell.length_b   1.000
_cell.length_c   1.000
_cell.angle_alpha   90.00
_cell.angle_beta   90.00
_cell.angle_gamma   90.00
#
_symmetry.space_group_name_H-M   'P 1'
#
loop_
_entity.id
_entity.type
_entity.pdbx_description
1 polymer ?
#
loop_
_entity_poly.entity_id
_entity_poly.type
_entity_poly.pdbx_seq_one_letter_code
_entity_poly.pdbx_strand_id
1 'polypeptide(L)'
;MKIKHFLLTAAFVMQGAHASEFAILPLSKLVDAALKHQPSVAVSYYETEKKKSDLEATRASLYPTLDLSSGINNNRKESSGDERNIENKISLSYRITDFGVRGANIRKS
;
A
#
# COMPACT_ATOMS: atom_id res chain seq x y z
N MET A 1 19.65 -26.24 20.06
CA MET A 1 18.95 -24.98 19.72
C MET A 1 17.46 -25.16 19.97
N LYS A 2 16.89 -24.42 20.94
CA LYS A 2 15.48 -24.54 21.31
C LYS A 2 14.68 -23.42 20.63
N ILE A 3 13.85 -23.78 19.66
CA ILE A 3 12.97 -22.84 18.95
C ILE A 3 11.65 -22.79 19.71
N LYS A 4 11.39 -21.69 20.42
CA LYS A 4 10.09 -21.45 21.06
C LYS A 4 9.13 -20.91 19.99
N HIS A 5 8.15 -21.71 19.60
CA HIS A 5 6.97 -21.24 18.88
C HIS A 5 6.05 -20.53 19.87
N PHE A 6 5.95 -19.21 19.74
CA PHE A 6 4.99 -18.37 20.43
C PHE A 6 3.73 -18.31 19.57
N LEU A 7 2.77 -19.18 19.86
CA LEU A 7 1.44 -19.13 19.24
C LEU A 7 0.65 -17.99 19.89
N LEU A 8 0.41 -16.94 19.11
CA LEU A 8 -0.47 -15.83 19.46
C LEU A 8 -1.92 -16.28 19.25
N THR A 9 -2.57 -16.76 20.31
CA THR A 9 -3.98 -17.13 20.29
C THR A 9 -4.83 -15.86 20.25
N ALA A 10 -5.34 -15.50 19.06
CA ALA A 10 -6.37 -14.49 18.92
C ALA A 10 -7.71 -15.09 19.42
N ALA A 11 -8.02 -14.88 20.69
CA ALA A 11 -9.32 -15.20 21.26
C ALA A 11 -10.37 -14.26 20.66
N PHE A 12 -11.11 -14.74 19.67
CA PHE A 12 -12.34 -14.11 19.18
C PHE A 12 -13.40 -14.26 20.29
N VAL A 13 -13.56 -13.22 21.12
CA VAL A 13 -14.62 -13.15 22.13
C VAL A 13 -15.93 -12.91 21.41
N MET A 14 -16.65 -13.99 21.14
CA MET A 14 -18.02 -13.97 20.62
C MET A 14 -18.97 -13.61 21.78
N GLN A 15 -19.15 -12.32 22.03
CA GLN A 15 -20.19 -11.81 22.93
C GLN A 15 -21.54 -11.92 22.20
N GLY A 16 -22.33 -12.94 22.58
CA GLY A 16 -23.74 -13.02 22.24
C GLY A 16 -24.50 -11.89 22.92
N ALA A 17 -24.79 -10.83 22.17
CA ALA A 17 -25.75 -9.83 22.60
C ALA A 17 -27.16 -10.36 22.35
N HIS A 18 -27.93 -10.44 23.43
CA HIS A 18 -29.35 -10.78 23.44
C HIS A 18 -30.13 -9.93 22.42
N ALA A 19 -30.90 -10.57 21.55
CA ALA A 19 -31.87 -9.92 20.68
C ALA A 19 -33.02 -9.37 21.54
N SER A 20 -32.89 -8.12 21.97
CA SER A 20 -34.01 -7.32 22.47
C SER A 20 -34.91 -6.98 21.29
N GLU A 21 -36.16 -7.43 21.39
CA GLU A 21 -37.39 -6.91 20.78
C GLU A 21 -37.28 -6.36 19.34
N PHE A 22 -37.91 -7.04 18.38
CA PHE A 22 -37.98 -6.59 16.98
C PHE A 22 -38.67 -5.22 16.88
N ALA A 23 -37.90 -4.14 17.05
CA ALA A 23 -38.28 -2.81 16.65
C ALA A 23 -38.45 -2.85 15.12
N ILE A 24 -39.67 -2.59 14.65
CA ILE A 24 -40.00 -2.49 13.23
C ILE A 24 -39.29 -1.24 12.69
N LEU A 25 -38.00 -1.40 12.37
CA LEU A 25 -37.20 -0.34 11.77
C LEU A 25 -37.60 -0.20 10.30
N PRO A 26 -37.88 1.02 9.82
CA PRO A 26 -38.18 1.24 8.42
C PRO A 26 -36.99 0.81 7.57
N LEU A 27 -37.26 0.18 6.42
CA LEU A 27 -36.24 -0.39 5.52
C LEU A 27 -35.11 0.59 5.19
N SER A 28 -35.43 1.89 5.04
CA SER A 28 -34.44 2.95 4.81
C SER A 28 -33.37 3.03 5.90
N LYS A 29 -33.73 2.87 7.18
CA LYS A 29 -32.79 2.89 8.30
C LYS A 29 -31.88 1.67 8.32
N LEU A 30 -32.39 0.52 7.91
CA LEU A 30 -31.60 -0.71 7.78
C LEU A 30 -30.61 -0.62 6.61
N VAL A 31 -31.01 -0.03 5.49
CA VAL A 31 -30.12 0.22 4.34
C VAL A 31 -29.03 1.23 4.71
N ASP A 32 -29.37 2.32 5.40
CA ASP A 32 -28.38 3.30 5.87
C ASP A 32 -27.37 2.68 6.84
N ALA A 33 -27.84 1.83 7.76
CA ALA A 33 -26.98 1.11 8.69
C ALA A 33 -26.08 0.10 7.96
N ALA A 34 -26.62 -0.61 6.97
CA ALA A 34 -25.84 -1.52 6.14
C ALA A 34 -24.77 -0.79 5.33
N LEU A 35 -25.09 0.34 4.67
CA LEU A 35 -24.09 1.11 3.92
C LEU A 35 -22.96 1.65 4.81
N LYS A 36 -23.25 1.97 6.08
CA LYS A 36 -22.26 2.48 7.03
C LYS A 36 -21.38 1.41 7.67
N HIS A 37 -21.94 0.24 7.96
CA HIS A 37 -21.27 -0.77 8.79
C HIS A 37 -20.91 -2.05 8.04
N GLN A 38 -21.42 -2.26 6.83
CA GLN A 38 -21.15 -3.47 6.07
C GLN A 38 -19.68 -3.50 5.61
N PRO A 39 -18.90 -4.53 5.99
CA PRO A 39 -17.49 -4.63 5.64
C PRO A 39 -17.23 -4.65 4.12
N SER A 40 -18.12 -5.22 3.32
CA SER A 40 -17.96 -5.28 1.86
C SER A 40 -17.98 -3.90 1.20
N VAL A 41 -18.72 -2.93 1.76
CA VAL A 41 -18.73 -1.55 1.26
C VAL A 41 -17.39 -0.88 1.55
N ALA A 42 -16.86 -1.06 2.76
CA ALA A 42 -15.54 -0.56 3.13
C ALA A 42 -14.43 -1.16 2.25
N VAL A 43 -14.46 -2.48 2.00
CA VAL A 43 -13.50 -3.15 1.10
C VAL A 43 -13.57 -2.55 -0.31
N SER A 44 -14.77 -2.41 -0.87
CA SER A 44 -14.96 -1.84 -2.21
C SER A 44 -14.46 -0.39 -2.31
N TYR A 45 -14.64 0.41 -1.25
CA TYR A 45 -14.11 1.76 -1.15
C TYR A 45 -12.58 1.78 -1.21
N TYR A 46 -11.91 0.96 -0.38
CA TYR A 46 -10.44 0.89 -0.39
C TYR A 46 -9.88 0.31 -1.68
N GLU A 47 -10.56 -0.64 -2.31
CA GLU A 47 -10.19 -1.14 -3.65
C GLU A 47 -10.26 -0.04 -4.70
N THR A 48 -11.27 0.83 -4.62
CA THR A 48 -11.42 1.98 -5.53
C THR A 48 -10.31 3.00 -5.32
N GLU A 49 -10.02 3.35 -4.06
CA GLU A 49 -8.93 4.28 -3.74
C GLU A 49 -7.56 3.71 -4.15
N LYS A 50 -7.34 2.41 -3.98
CA LYS A 50 -6.13 1.73 -4.47
C LYS A 50 -6.00 1.86 -6.00
N LYS A 51 -7.06 1.55 -6.76
CA LYS A 51 -7.04 1.68 -8.22
C LYS A 51 -6.76 3.11 -8.67
N LYS A 52 -7.32 4.10 -7.96
CA LYS A 52 -7.05 5.52 -8.22
C LYS A 52 -5.56 5.85 -7.98
N SER A 53 -4.98 5.39 -6.88
CA SER A 53 -3.54 5.56 -6.62
C SER A 53 -2.68 4.90 -7.70
N ASP A 54 -3.05 3.69 -8.15
CA ASP A 54 -2.32 2.97 -9.19
C ASP A 54 -2.39 3.71 -10.55
N LEU A 55 -3.54 4.31 -10.86
CA LEU A 55 -3.73 5.15 -12.04
C LEU A 55 -2.84 6.40 -11.98
N GLU A 56 -2.81 7.10 -10.84
CA GLU A 56 -1.98 8.29 -10.65
C GLU A 56 -0.48 7.94 -10.72
N ALA A 57 -0.05 6.82 -10.15
CA ALA A 57 1.33 6.33 -10.28
C ALA A 57 1.68 6.03 -11.75
N THR A 58 0.74 5.45 -12.51
CA THR A 58 0.93 5.19 -13.94
C THR A 58 1.02 6.48 -14.75
N ARG A 59 0.21 7.49 -14.40
CA ARG A 59 0.27 8.84 -15.00
C ARG A 59 1.58 9.55 -14.70
N ALA A 60 2.15 9.40 -13.51
CA ALA A 60 3.43 9.99 -13.13
C ALA A 60 4.58 9.56 -14.06
N SER A 61 4.49 8.35 -14.65
CA SER A 61 5.47 7.84 -15.62
C SER A 61 5.58 8.66 -16.91
N LEU A 62 4.63 9.56 -17.20
CA LEU A 62 4.70 10.50 -18.33
C LEU A 62 5.70 11.65 -18.11
N TYR A 63 6.05 11.92 -16.86
CA TYR A 63 6.92 13.01 -16.47
C TYR A 63 8.35 12.52 -16.17
N PRO A 64 9.37 13.41 -16.21
CA PRO A 64 10.71 13.07 -15.78
C PRO A 64 10.78 12.71 -14.29
N THR A 65 11.69 11.80 -13.93
CA THR A 65 11.99 11.47 -12.54
C THR A 65 13.30 12.11 -12.12
N LEU A 66 13.30 12.74 -10.95
CA LEU A 66 14.49 13.30 -10.31
C LEU A 66 14.73 12.54 -9.02
N ASP A 67 15.79 11.74 -9.01
CA ASP A 67 16.16 10.88 -7.89
C ASP A 67 17.37 11.46 -7.17
N LEU A 68 17.28 11.57 -5.85
CA LEU A 68 18.37 11.94 -4.95
C LEU A 68 18.71 10.73 -4.09
N SER A 69 19.95 10.25 -4.16
CA SER A 69 20.45 9.16 -3.35
C SER A 69 21.69 9.59 -2.58
N SER A 70 21.71 9.34 -1.28
CA SER A 70 22.88 9.49 -0.41
C SER A 70 23.14 8.15 0.26
N GLY A 71 24.36 7.64 0.17
CA GLY A 71 24.77 6.36 0.72
C GLY A 71 26.13 6.45 1.40
N ILE A 72 26.30 5.71 2.48
CA ILE A 72 27.59 5.52 3.15
C ILE A 72 27.92 4.04 3.02
N ASN A 73 29.06 3.73 2.42
CA ASN A 73 29.55 2.37 2.26
C ASN A 73 30.86 2.21 3.05
N ASN A 74 30.92 1.20 3.92
CA ASN A 74 32.07 0.95 4.77
C ASN A 74 32.60 -0.45 4.49
N ASN A 75 33.65 -0.54 3.68
CA ASN A 75 34.26 -1.81 3.32
C ASN A 75 35.54 -2.01 4.14
N ARG A 76 35.54 -3.03 5.00
CA ARG A 76 36.75 -3.44 5.73
C ARG A 76 37.45 -4.54 4.94
N LYS A 77 38.63 -4.26 4.39
CA LYS A 77 39.46 -5.27 3.73
C LYS A 77 40.50 -5.78 4.73
N GLU A 78 40.53 -7.09 4.97
CA GLU A 78 41.45 -7.76 5.91
C GLU A 78 42.92 -7.40 5.70
N SER A 79 43.31 -7.03 4.47
CA SER A 79 44.70 -6.74 4.11
C SER A 79 45.02 -5.26 3.86
N SER A 80 44.05 -4.34 3.80
CA SER A 80 44.28 -2.97 3.29
C SER A 80 43.60 -1.83 4.07
N GLY A 81 43.04 -2.10 5.25
CA GLY A 81 42.44 -1.07 6.11
C GLY A 81 40.94 -0.85 5.90
N ASP A 82 40.39 0.10 6.67
CA ASP A 82 38.96 0.46 6.67
C ASP A 82 38.71 1.49 5.55
N GLU A 83 37.97 1.11 4.50
CA GLU A 83 37.62 1.99 3.38
C GLU A 83 36.20 2.54 3.62
N ARG A 84 36.10 3.86 3.88
CA ARG A 84 34.83 4.55 4.06
C ARG A 84 34.53 5.40 2.85
N ASN A 85 33.43 5.13 2.17
CA ASN A 85 32.98 5.89 1.01
C ASN A 85 31.62 6.52 1.30
N ILE A 86 31.47 7.80 0.96
CA ILE A 86 30.21 8.54 1.05
C ILE A 86 29.86 8.95 -0.37
N GLU A 87 28.77 8.40 -0.92
CA GLU A 87 28.28 8.72 -2.25
C GLU A 87 27.00 9.54 -2.14
N ASN A 88 27.01 10.73 -2.74
CA ASN A 88 25.82 11.54 -2.95
C ASN A 88 25.62 11.66 -4.46
N LYS A 89 24.42 11.30 -4.94
CA LYS A 89 24.11 11.28 -6.37
C LYS A 89 22.72 11.85 -6.61
N ILE A 90 22.63 12.70 -7.62
CA ILE A 90 21.40 13.25 -8.16
C ILE A 90 21.27 12.74 -9.60
N SER A 91 20.14 12.12 -9.93
CA SER A 91 19.88 11.51 -11.23
C SER A 91 18.58 12.04 -11.82
N LEU A 92 18.63 12.55 -13.05
CA LEU A 92 17.44 12.94 -13.81
C LEU A 92 17.23 11.94 -14.95
N SER A 93 16.09 11.26 -14.95
CA SER A 93 15.72 10.30 -15.99
C SER A 93 14.47 10.75 -16.72
N TYR A 94 14.55 10.85 -18.05
CA TYR A 94 13.40 11.16 -18.88
C TYR A 94 13.37 10.32 -20.15
N ARG A 95 12.26 9.59 -20.36
CA ARG A 95 12.03 8.84 -21.58
C ARG A 95 11.29 9.71 -22.59
N ILE A 96 12.01 10.11 -23.64
CA ILE A 96 11.52 11.00 -24.70
C ILE A 96 10.53 10.28 -25.64
N THR A 97 10.84 9.05 -26.02
CA THR A 97 10.01 8.28 -26.96
C THR A 97 9.64 6.92 -26.39
N ASP A 98 8.35 6.60 -26.41
CA ASP A 98 7.83 5.30 -25.97
C ASP A 98 6.71 4.75 -26.89
N PHE A 99 6.52 5.35 -28.08
CA PHE A 99 5.55 4.92 -29.09
C PHE A 99 4.13 4.65 -28.55
N GLY A 100 3.71 5.40 -27.51
CA GLY A 100 2.38 5.27 -26.92
C GLY A 100 2.22 4.18 -25.86
N VAL A 101 3.31 3.50 -25.46
CA VAL A 101 3.27 2.44 -24.43
C VAL A 101 2.74 2.96 -23.09
N ARG A 102 3.20 4.12 -22.60
CA ARG A 102 2.68 4.70 -21.35
C ARG A 102 1.23 5.12 -21.46
N GLY A 103 0.84 5.69 -22.61
CA GLY A 103 -0.56 6.03 -22.89
C GLY A 103 -1.48 4.80 -22.87
N ALA A 104 -1.03 3.68 -23.43
CA ALA A 104 -1.76 2.41 -23.37
C ALA A 104 -1.85 1.86 -21.93
N ASN A 105 -0.80 2.00 -21.13
CA ASN A 105 -0.79 1.53 -19.75
C ASN A 105 -1.78 2.30 -18.86
N ILE A 106 -1.89 3.63 -19.05
CA ILE A 106 -2.88 4.47 -18.33
C ILE A 106 -4.31 4.04 -18.66
N ARG A 107 -4.59 3.59 -19.89
CA ARG A 107 -5.93 3.16 -20.31
C ARG A 107 -6.34 1.79 -19.75
N LYS A 108 -5.37 1.01 -19.25
CA LYS A 108 -5.58 -0.34 -18.72
C LYS A 108 -5.80 -0.35 -17.20
N SER A 109 -5.21 0.61 -16.48
CA SER A 109 -5.44 0.86 -15.04
C SER A 109 -6.84 1.40 -14.78
#